data_AF-A0AAE1A7Q8-F1
#
_entry.id   AF-A0AAE1A7Q8-F1
#
_cell.length_a   1.000
_cell.length_b   1.000
_cell.length_c   1.000
_cell.angle_alpha   90.00
_cell.angle_beta   90.00
_cell.angle_gamma   90.00
#
_symmetry.space_group_name_H-M   'P 1'
#
loop_
_entity.id
_entity.type
_entity.pdbx_description
1 polymer ?
#
loop_
_entity_poly.entity_id
_entity_poly.type
_entity_poly.pdbx_seq_one_letter_code
_entity_poly.pdbx_strand_id
1 'polypeptide(L)'
;MRSFLLALALLPIFASAGMHGKPDEYFDILGTGHKDWRLAFRGTAHIQKSVYDAYRDGTGIPYVIEDGCKTIDWKAPCNNHYRNADAMNNWSNIREVLYGLVDHGMLVKVMRFKGASTNNLNWMKQNFLIESCWEDLKDARPNYFSINGYPKRHRRFFINNNYGGCDKDAGWTVVVDHPSPACPWEKNETYPYIKYVAGQKYENWNSYRIRSADAIVVFLNYYPGEPEEYHDLFHTGKKEWRLAFRGTAKVGQPVYPAYEDGTGVKYYMEDACKTVNFHLPCTSHYRNNDALNHWKNIDQVLFGIIYKGEMVKTIFFKGEHTTYMNWYEPEHLLKSCWDDLPMGPHKFFSIAGDKKLLRRFFIQRNYDGCSKDAGWMVVSDQPPTPCPWETTTIFPIIKFAAGPKVENWSKGQALDADAFVIFLKYKKL
;
A
#
# COMPACT_ATOMS: atom_id res chain seq x y z
N MET A 1 -59.30 23.56 11.07
CA MET A 1 -58.38 23.70 9.91
C MET A 1 -57.16 24.50 10.34
N ARG A 2 -56.06 23.83 10.67
CA ARG A 2 -54.73 24.43 10.81
C ARG A 2 -53.70 23.40 10.34
N SER A 3 -53.10 23.68 9.19
CA SER A 3 -52.02 22.89 8.59
C SER A 3 -50.76 22.97 9.44
N PHE A 4 -50.12 21.83 9.70
CA PHE A 4 -48.73 21.78 10.14
C PHE A 4 -47.88 21.26 8.98
N LEU A 5 -47.01 22.12 8.45
CA LEU A 5 -45.97 21.75 7.50
C LEU A 5 -44.94 20.86 8.20
N LEU A 6 -44.65 19.69 7.62
CA LEU A 6 -43.47 18.89 7.95
C LEU A 6 -42.25 19.53 7.26
N ALA A 7 -41.33 20.07 8.04
CA ALA A 7 -40.03 20.49 7.55
C ALA A 7 -39.12 19.26 7.39
N LEU A 8 -38.81 18.91 6.14
CA LEU A 8 -37.83 17.89 5.79
C LEU A 8 -36.43 18.48 6.01
N ALA A 9 -35.82 18.20 7.16
CA ALA A 9 -34.41 18.54 7.40
C ALA A 9 -33.51 17.55 6.64
N LEU A 10 -32.95 18.00 5.53
CA LEU A 10 -31.85 17.33 4.84
C LEU A 10 -30.62 17.33 5.77
N LEU A 11 -30.32 16.17 6.33
CA LEU A 11 -29.06 15.93 7.03
C LEU A 11 -27.89 15.90 6.01
N PRO A 12 -26.73 16.50 6.33
CA PRO A 12 -25.58 16.46 5.46
C PRO A 12 -25.05 15.02 5.38
N ILE A 13 -24.84 14.55 4.15
CA ILE A 13 -24.11 13.32 3.85
C ILE A 13 -22.67 13.55 4.33
N PHE A 14 -22.29 12.92 5.44
CA PHE A 14 -20.90 12.86 5.84
C PHE A 14 -20.13 12.06 4.79
N ALA A 15 -19.23 12.75 4.10
CA ALA A 15 -18.30 12.15 3.16
C ALA A 15 -17.44 11.10 3.88
N SER A 16 -17.38 9.91 3.28
CA SER A 16 -16.41 8.88 3.59
C SER A 16 -15.00 9.47 3.54
N ALA A 17 -14.33 9.53 4.69
CA ALA A 17 -12.90 9.76 4.77
C ALA A 17 -12.22 8.41 4.51
N GLY A 18 -11.54 8.27 3.38
CA GLY A 18 -10.84 7.03 3.02
C GLY A 18 -10.03 7.06 1.71
N MET A 19 -10.25 8.04 0.83
CA MET A 19 -9.40 8.29 -0.34
C MET A 19 -9.00 9.76 -0.40
N HIS A 20 -7.70 10.04 -0.60
CA HIS A 20 -7.23 11.39 -0.91
C HIS A 20 -7.63 11.74 -2.35
N GLY A 21 -8.84 12.28 -2.55
CA GLY A 21 -9.34 12.71 -3.86
C GLY A 21 -10.53 11.90 -4.39
N LYS A 22 -11.06 12.31 -5.55
CA LYS A 22 -12.20 11.63 -6.18
C LYS A 22 -11.74 10.40 -6.99
N PRO A 23 -12.55 9.32 -7.09
CA PRO A 23 -12.15 8.09 -7.78
C PRO A 23 -11.76 8.24 -9.26
N ASP A 24 -12.26 9.27 -9.94
CA ASP A 24 -11.94 9.62 -11.33
C ASP A 24 -10.55 10.25 -11.51
N GLU A 25 -9.85 10.58 -10.42
CA GLU A 25 -8.48 11.13 -10.43
C GLU A 25 -7.38 10.04 -10.38
N TYR A 26 -7.76 8.77 -10.27
CA TYR A 26 -6.87 7.62 -10.12
C TYR A 26 -6.82 6.75 -11.37
N PHE A 27 -5.62 6.29 -11.71
CA PHE A 27 -5.32 5.65 -12.99
C PHE A 27 -4.44 4.41 -12.84
N ASP A 28 -4.66 3.44 -13.74
CA ASP A 28 -3.77 2.31 -13.94
C ASP A 28 -2.75 2.67 -15.03
N ILE A 29 -1.69 3.37 -14.63
CA ILE A 29 -0.65 3.87 -15.54
C ILE A 29 0.45 2.85 -15.82
N LEU A 30 0.51 1.76 -15.04
CA LEU A 30 1.51 0.69 -15.20
C LEU A 30 0.91 -0.59 -15.80
N GLY A 31 -0.40 -0.62 -16.07
CA GLY A 31 -1.09 -1.79 -16.64
C GLY A 31 -1.21 -2.95 -15.66
N THR A 32 -1.32 -2.67 -14.35
CA THR A 32 -1.43 -3.69 -13.30
C THR A 32 -2.85 -4.20 -13.09
N GLY A 33 -3.85 -3.57 -13.72
CA GLY A 33 -5.27 -3.79 -13.47
C GLY A 33 -5.84 -2.95 -12.32
N HIS A 34 -5.02 -2.11 -11.67
CA HIS A 34 -5.41 -1.34 -10.49
C HIS A 34 -5.20 0.17 -10.67
N LYS A 35 -6.22 0.96 -10.29
CA LYS A 35 -6.18 2.43 -10.36
C LYS A 35 -5.54 3.03 -9.10
N ASP A 36 -4.23 2.89 -8.98
CA ASP A 36 -3.51 3.25 -7.74
C ASP A 36 -2.72 4.56 -7.85
N TRP A 37 -2.68 5.18 -9.02
CA TRP A 37 -1.87 6.37 -9.28
C TRP A 37 -2.75 7.59 -9.49
N ARG A 38 -2.67 8.56 -8.58
CA ARG A 38 -3.37 9.83 -8.69
C ARG A 38 -2.57 10.81 -9.53
N LEU A 39 -3.17 11.40 -10.58
CA LEU A 39 -2.49 12.44 -11.36
C LEU A 39 -2.37 13.73 -10.54
N ALA A 40 -1.14 14.11 -10.21
CA ALA A 40 -0.87 15.34 -9.45
C ALA A 40 -0.48 16.52 -10.33
N PHE A 41 0.23 16.26 -11.43
CA PHE A 41 0.65 17.32 -12.34
C PHE A 41 0.84 16.83 -13.77
N ARG A 42 0.48 17.68 -14.74
CA ARG A 42 0.85 17.56 -16.16
C ARG A 42 1.45 18.88 -16.63
N GLY A 43 2.72 18.84 -17.03
CA GLY A 43 3.43 19.97 -17.63
C GLY A 43 3.46 19.84 -19.15
N THR A 44 2.53 20.49 -19.84
CA THR A 44 2.41 20.50 -21.31
C THR A 44 3.45 21.41 -21.98
N ALA A 45 4.07 20.95 -23.06
CA ALA A 45 5.01 21.72 -23.88
C ALA A 45 4.29 22.72 -24.82
N HIS A 46 5.02 23.73 -25.30
CA HIS A 46 4.67 24.68 -26.36
C HIS A 46 3.47 25.62 -26.09
N ILE A 47 3.05 25.76 -24.83
CA ILE A 47 1.89 26.58 -24.43
C ILE A 47 2.25 27.97 -23.87
N GLN A 48 3.51 28.39 -23.94
CA GLN A 48 4.01 29.71 -23.52
C GLN A 48 3.76 30.05 -22.03
N LYS A 49 3.76 29.04 -21.17
CA LYS A 49 3.54 29.17 -19.72
C LYS A 49 4.63 28.39 -18.96
N SER A 50 5.00 28.86 -17.76
CA SER A 50 6.03 28.18 -16.96
C SER A 50 5.52 26.87 -16.39
N VAL A 51 6.22 25.79 -16.69
CA VAL A 51 6.01 24.48 -16.05
C VAL A 51 6.37 24.57 -14.57
N TYR A 52 7.45 25.27 -14.21
CA TYR A 52 7.91 25.32 -12.83
C TYR A 52 7.01 26.15 -11.93
N ASP A 53 6.60 27.35 -12.37
CA ASP A 53 5.67 28.17 -11.59
C ASP A 53 4.31 27.49 -11.50
N ALA A 54 3.82 26.93 -12.62
CA ALA A 54 2.61 26.11 -12.61
C ALA A 54 2.71 24.94 -11.62
N TYR A 55 3.84 24.22 -11.56
CA TYR A 55 4.04 23.12 -10.62
C TYR A 55 4.11 23.59 -9.16
N ARG A 56 4.88 24.65 -8.90
CA ARG A 56 5.16 25.17 -7.56
C ARG A 56 3.87 25.63 -6.87
N ASP A 57 3.12 26.51 -7.53
CA ASP A 57 2.00 27.23 -6.91
C ASP A 57 0.75 27.35 -7.79
N GLY A 58 0.77 26.81 -9.00
CA GLY A 58 -0.37 26.87 -9.91
C GLY A 58 -0.42 28.14 -10.77
N THR A 59 0.60 28.99 -10.73
CA THR A 59 0.69 30.19 -11.58
C THR A 59 0.55 29.82 -13.07
N GLY A 60 -0.28 30.58 -13.80
CA GLY A 60 -0.51 30.39 -15.24
C GLY A 60 -1.58 29.32 -15.59
N ILE A 61 -2.07 28.58 -14.59
CA ILE A 61 -3.15 27.60 -14.77
C ILE A 61 -4.52 28.32 -14.67
N PRO A 62 -5.38 28.28 -15.70
CA PRO A 62 -6.71 28.86 -15.62
C PRO A 62 -7.63 28.09 -14.65
N TYR A 63 -8.70 28.75 -14.19
CA TYR A 63 -9.67 28.13 -13.27
C TYR A 63 -10.36 26.90 -13.87
N VAL A 64 -10.73 26.97 -15.15
CA VAL A 64 -11.28 25.86 -15.91
C VAL A 64 -10.17 25.27 -16.79
N ILE A 65 -9.90 23.99 -16.58
CA ILE A 65 -8.90 23.22 -17.32
C ILE A 65 -9.62 22.18 -18.17
N GLU A 66 -9.12 22.00 -19.39
CA GLU A 66 -9.60 21.00 -20.35
C GLU A 66 -9.52 19.59 -19.75
N ASP A 67 -10.53 18.77 -19.97
CA ASP A 67 -10.54 17.41 -19.40
C ASP A 67 -9.42 16.54 -19.96
N GLY A 68 -8.97 16.80 -21.19
CA GLY A 68 -7.79 16.16 -21.77
C GLY A 68 -6.52 16.36 -20.94
N CYS A 69 -6.40 17.46 -20.19
CA CYS A 69 -5.26 17.70 -19.30
C CYS A 69 -5.29 16.88 -17.99
N LYS A 70 -6.44 16.31 -17.62
CA LYS A 70 -6.67 15.62 -16.35
C LYS A 70 -6.68 14.09 -16.47
N THR A 71 -6.59 13.56 -17.67
CA THR A 71 -6.69 12.12 -17.95
C THR A 71 -5.36 11.56 -18.44
N ILE A 72 -5.32 10.22 -18.60
CA ILE A 72 -4.20 9.50 -19.22
C ILE A 72 -4.37 9.27 -20.71
N ASP A 73 -5.43 9.83 -21.32
CA ASP A 73 -5.53 9.91 -22.77
C ASP A 73 -4.62 11.05 -23.25
N TRP A 74 -3.37 10.70 -23.49
CA TRP A 74 -2.34 11.65 -23.89
C TRP A 74 -2.56 12.26 -25.27
N LYS A 75 -3.46 11.69 -26.08
CA LYS A 75 -3.86 12.25 -27.38
C LYS A 75 -4.97 13.27 -27.27
N ALA A 76 -5.66 13.33 -26.13
CA ALA A 76 -6.69 14.32 -25.89
C ALA A 76 -6.07 15.74 -25.89
N PRO A 77 -6.73 16.73 -26.52
CA PRO A 77 -6.27 18.11 -26.55
C PRO A 77 -6.07 18.66 -25.14
N CYS A 78 -4.92 19.31 -24.92
CA CYS A 78 -4.58 19.96 -23.67
C CYS A 78 -3.66 21.15 -23.98
N ASN A 79 -4.15 22.38 -23.81
CA ASN A 79 -3.37 23.60 -24.09
C ASN A 79 -2.97 24.34 -22.79
N ASN A 80 -3.07 23.67 -21.65
CA ASN A 80 -2.71 24.18 -20.34
C ASN A 80 -1.86 23.18 -19.56
N HIS A 81 -1.20 23.64 -18.50
CA HIS A 81 -0.72 22.73 -17.47
C HIS A 81 -1.89 22.30 -16.60
N TYR A 82 -1.80 21.13 -16.00
CA TYR A 82 -2.71 20.70 -14.94
C TYR A 82 -1.95 20.55 -13.63
N ARG A 83 -2.53 21.05 -12.54
CA ARG A 83 -2.05 20.85 -11.17
C ARG A 83 -3.22 20.47 -10.28
N ASN A 84 -3.15 19.30 -9.69
CA ASN A 84 -4.07 18.90 -8.64
C ASN A 84 -3.70 19.65 -7.35
N ALA A 85 -4.40 20.75 -7.05
CA ALA A 85 -4.07 21.60 -5.91
C ALA A 85 -4.17 20.85 -4.58
N ASP A 86 -5.15 19.96 -4.42
CA ASP A 86 -5.29 19.12 -3.23
C ASP A 86 -4.08 18.20 -3.05
N ALA A 87 -3.77 17.40 -4.08
CA ALA A 87 -2.65 16.46 -4.03
C ALA A 87 -1.29 17.15 -3.78
N MET A 88 -1.10 18.33 -4.36
CA MET A 88 0.15 19.07 -4.31
C MET A 88 0.34 19.92 -3.05
N ASN A 89 -0.75 20.45 -2.48
CA ASN A 89 -0.70 21.26 -1.27
C ASN A 89 -0.79 20.40 0.00
N ASN A 90 -1.48 19.25 -0.08
CA ASN A 90 -1.59 18.26 1.00
C ASN A 90 -0.61 17.10 0.76
N TRP A 91 0.69 17.43 0.70
CA TRP A 91 1.76 16.45 0.43
C TRP A 91 2.04 15.57 1.66
N SER A 92 1.21 14.57 1.87
CA SER A 92 1.35 13.61 2.96
C SER A 92 0.92 12.21 2.51
N ASN A 93 1.34 11.19 3.25
CA ASN A 93 0.99 9.79 3.00
C ASN A 93 1.36 9.27 1.59
N ILE A 94 2.34 9.88 0.92
CA ILE A 94 2.78 9.46 -0.41
C ILE A 94 3.81 8.32 -0.24
N ARG A 95 3.48 7.15 -0.79
CA ARG A 95 4.38 5.97 -0.83
C ARG A 95 5.43 6.20 -1.90
N GLU A 96 4.99 6.56 -3.10
CA GLU A 96 5.84 6.76 -4.26
C GLU A 96 5.39 7.91 -5.14
N VAL A 97 6.35 8.48 -5.86
CA VAL A 97 6.12 9.46 -6.91
C VAL A 97 6.63 8.89 -8.22
N LEU A 98 5.79 8.91 -9.25
CA LEU A 98 6.20 8.56 -10.60
C LEU A 98 6.35 9.83 -11.43
N TYR A 99 7.50 9.97 -12.05
CA TYR A 99 7.78 10.98 -13.07
C TYR A 99 7.78 10.32 -14.43
N GLY A 100 6.97 10.84 -15.35
CA GLY A 100 6.83 10.32 -16.69
C GLY A 100 7.06 11.37 -17.76
N LEU A 101 7.55 10.94 -18.92
CA LEU A 101 7.62 11.73 -20.15
C LEU A 101 6.64 11.15 -21.15
N VAL A 102 5.82 12.03 -21.74
CA VAL A 102 4.84 11.69 -22.76
C VAL A 102 5.32 12.22 -24.10
N ASP A 103 5.38 11.35 -25.11
CA ASP A 103 5.80 11.71 -26.47
C ASP A 103 4.94 10.95 -27.49
N HIS A 104 4.38 11.67 -28.46
CA HIS A 104 3.41 11.18 -29.46
C HIS A 104 2.22 10.45 -28.82
N GLY A 105 1.72 10.99 -27.70
CA GLY A 105 0.59 10.42 -26.98
C GLY A 105 0.87 9.10 -26.26
N MET A 106 2.14 8.79 -25.97
CA MET A 106 2.56 7.59 -25.23
C MET A 106 3.48 7.95 -24.08
N LEU A 107 3.38 7.21 -22.96
CA LEU A 107 4.34 7.30 -21.86
C LEU A 107 5.64 6.60 -22.27
N VAL A 108 6.69 7.35 -22.61
CA VAL A 108 7.91 6.84 -23.25
C VAL A 108 9.09 6.63 -22.30
N LYS A 109 9.11 7.36 -21.18
CA LYS A 109 10.15 7.25 -20.14
C LYS A 109 9.51 7.44 -18.78
N VAL A 110 9.95 6.65 -17.80
CA VAL A 110 9.42 6.63 -16.44
C VAL A 110 10.56 6.52 -15.44
N MET A 111 10.41 7.19 -14.31
CA MET A 111 11.21 7.00 -13.10
C MET A 111 10.27 6.94 -11.90
N ARG A 112 10.56 6.07 -10.93
CA ARG A 112 9.85 6.04 -9.64
C ARG A 112 10.76 6.46 -8.51
N PHE A 113 10.18 7.21 -7.59
CA PHE A 113 10.85 7.76 -6.43
C PHE A 113 10.09 7.40 -5.16
N LYS A 114 10.83 7.25 -4.06
CA LYS A 114 10.26 7.18 -2.72
C LYS A 114 9.57 8.51 -2.39
N GLY A 115 8.29 8.45 -2.03
CA GLY A 115 7.51 9.61 -1.61
C GLY A 115 7.59 9.90 -0.11
N ALA A 116 7.90 8.89 0.71
CA ALA A 116 7.95 9.05 2.16
C ALA A 116 9.05 10.02 2.61
N SER A 117 8.71 10.89 3.56
CA SER A 117 9.59 11.95 4.09
C SER A 117 10.08 12.96 3.04
N THR A 118 9.30 13.17 1.99
CA THR A 118 9.53 14.19 0.96
C THR A 118 8.51 15.32 1.05
N ASN A 119 8.73 16.38 0.27
CA ASN A 119 7.73 17.39 -0.05
C ASN A 119 7.60 17.53 -1.57
N ASN A 120 6.59 18.27 -2.02
CA ASN A 120 6.30 18.48 -3.43
C ASN A 120 7.47 19.05 -4.25
N LEU A 121 8.48 19.68 -3.63
CA LEU A 121 9.63 20.25 -4.33
C LEU A 121 10.92 19.42 -4.21
N ASN A 122 10.96 18.38 -3.36
CA ASN A 122 12.21 17.70 -3.00
C ASN A 122 12.24 16.18 -3.25
N TRP A 123 11.14 15.56 -3.68
CA TRP A 123 11.05 14.13 -3.97
C TRP A 123 11.93 13.69 -5.14
N MET A 124 12.12 14.56 -6.15
CA MET A 124 12.99 14.28 -7.30
C MET A 124 14.46 14.50 -6.92
N LYS A 125 15.04 13.53 -6.21
CA LYS A 125 16.46 13.49 -5.87
C LYS A 125 16.98 12.07 -6.06
N GLN A 126 18.27 11.94 -6.36
CA GLN A 126 18.89 10.65 -6.60
C GLN A 126 18.73 9.67 -5.41
N ASN A 127 18.86 10.14 -4.17
CA ASN A 127 18.68 9.28 -2.97
C ASN A 127 17.24 8.76 -2.78
N PHE A 128 16.27 9.33 -3.49
CA PHE A 128 14.90 8.84 -3.49
C PHE A 128 14.57 8.00 -4.73
N LEU A 129 15.48 7.87 -5.71
CA LEU A 129 15.25 7.08 -6.91
C LEU A 129 15.15 5.59 -6.57
N ILE A 130 14.02 4.96 -6.91
CA ILE A 130 13.77 3.52 -6.76
C ILE A 130 14.18 2.82 -8.05
N GLU A 131 13.62 3.28 -9.16
CA GLU A 131 13.83 2.70 -10.49
C GLU A 131 13.80 3.80 -11.58
N SER A 132 14.49 3.50 -12.68
CA SER A 132 14.64 4.39 -13.83
C SER A 132 14.65 3.55 -15.10
N CYS A 133 14.03 4.06 -16.16
CA CYS A 133 14.14 3.51 -17.50
C CYS A 133 15.50 3.77 -18.19
N TRP A 134 16.34 4.66 -17.64
CA TRP A 134 17.74 4.79 -18.05
C TRP A 134 18.63 3.95 -17.13
N GLU A 135 19.38 3.04 -17.74
CA GLU A 135 20.14 1.98 -17.07
C GLU A 135 21.31 2.53 -16.23
N ASP A 136 21.91 3.63 -16.67
CA ASP A 136 23.09 4.22 -16.03
C ASP A 136 22.74 5.20 -14.89
N LEU A 137 21.50 5.68 -14.82
CA LEU A 137 21.12 6.79 -13.95
C LEU A 137 21.27 6.43 -12.45
N LYS A 138 21.06 5.15 -12.09
CA LYS A 138 21.16 4.70 -10.70
C LYS A 138 22.58 4.86 -10.14
N ASP A 139 23.58 4.54 -10.96
CA ASP A 139 25.00 4.53 -10.57
C ASP A 139 25.73 5.83 -10.99
N ALA A 140 25.06 6.71 -11.73
CA ALA A 140 25.61 7.99 -12.16
C ALA A 140 25.89 8.95 -10.99
N ARG A 141 26.65 10.01 -11.25
CA ARG A 141 26.88 11.12 -10.31
C ARG A 141 26.54 12.46 -10.98
N PRO A 142 25.26 12.73 -11.22
CA PRO A 142 24.83 13.90 -11.95
C PRO A 142 25.15 15.21 -11.22
N ASN A 143 25.55 16.24 -11.98
CA ASN A 143 25.75 17.58 -11.43
C ASN A 143 24.42 18.30 -11.12
N TYR A 144 23.30 17.87 -11.73
CA TYR A 144 21.95 18.28 -11.37
C TYR A 144 21.01 17.08 -11.35
N PHE A 145 20.22 16.98 -10.28
CA PHE A 145 19.11 16.03 -10.17
C PHE A 145 18.04 16.66 -9.26
N SER A 146 17.21 17.56 -9.82
CA SER A 146 16.14 18.20 -9.05
C SER A 146 15.08 18.90 -9.90
N ILE A 147 13.92 19.14 -9.28
CA ILE A 147 12.83 19.94 -9.85
C ILE A 147 13.27 21.38 -10.13
N ASN A 148 13.94 22.01 -9.15
CA ASN A 148 14.44 23.39 -9.28
C ASN A 148 15.53 23.50 -10.36
N GLY A 149 16.27 22.40 -10.61
CA GLY A 149 17.27 22.28 -11.65
C GLY A 149 18.34 23.36 -11.55
N TYR A 150 18.51 24.14 -12.63
CA TYR A 150 19.40 25.30 -12.66
C TYR A 150 18.60 26.62 -12.79
N PRO A 151 18.27 27.29 -11.67
CA PRO A 151 17.51 28.54 -11.63
C PRO A 151 17.97 29.60 -12.62
N LYS A 152 19.27 29.90 -12.63
CA LYS A 152 19.90 30.94 -13.46
C LYS A 152 19.77 30.72 -14.97
N ARG A 153 19.51 29.48 -15.40
CA ARG A 153 19.33 29.12 -16.82
C ARG A 153 17.92 28.62 -17.13
N HIS A 154 17.01 28.68 -16.15
CA HIS A 154 15.63 28.20 -16.30
C HIS A 154 15.51 26.74 -16.78
N ARG A 155 16.50 25.90 -16.46
CA ARG A 155 16.43 24.45 -16.66
C ARG A 155 15.75 23.85 -15.44
N ARG A 156 14.59 23.24 -15.62
CA ARG A 156 13.71 22.70 -14.57
C ARG A 156 13.52 21.21 -14.77
N PHE A 157 13.09 20.50 -13.72
CA PHE A 157 12.99 19.03 -13.73
C PHE A 157 14.24 18.41 -14.40
N PHE A 158 15.40 18.82 -13.91
CA PHE A 158 16.65 18.73 -14.64
C PHE A 158 17.51 17.62 -14.06
N ILE A 159 17.80 16.63 -14.91
CA ILE A 159 18.75 15.56 -14.63
C ILE A 159 19.87 15.65 -15.65
N ASN A 160 21.03 16.10 -15.19
CA ASN A 160 22.17 16.40 -16.04
C ASN A 160 23.43 15.76 -15.48
N ASN A 161 24.23 15.17 -16.37
CA ASN A 161 25.44 14.48 -15.99
C ASN A 161 26.56 15.48 -15.71
N ASN A 162 26.87 16.32 -16.70
CA ASN A 162 27.99 17.23 -16.64
C ASN A 162 27.75 18.55 -17.41
N TYR A 163 28.53 19.57 -17.05
CA TYR A 163 28.69 20.77 -17.84
C TYR A 163 30.08 20.83 -18.46
N GLY A 164 30.16 21.33 -19.68
CA GLY A 164 31.41 21.57 -20.39
C GLY A 164 31.34 22.71 -21.41
N GLY A 165 30.23 23.48 -21.39
CA GLY A 165 29.83 24.39 -22.47
C GLY A 165 28.73 23.75 -23.31
N CYS A 166 27.95 24.56 -24.04
CA CYS A 166 26.76 24.09 -24.74
C CYS A 166 26.99 22.87 -25.66
N ASP A 167 28.18 22.77 -26.26
CA ASP A 167 28.55 21.65 -27.16
C ASP A 167 28.93 20.36 -26.40
N LYS A 168 29.13 20.43 -25.09
CA LYS A 168 29.59 19.33 -24.23
C LYS A 168 28.63 19.00 -23.08
N ASP A 169 27.60 19.82 -22.88
CA ASP A 169 26.57 19.56 -21.87
C ASP A 169 25.86 18.24 -22.23
N ALA A 170 25.65 17.38 -21.22
CA ALA A 170 25.06 16.06 -21.41
C ALA A 170 24.20 15.66 -20.20
N GLY A 171 23.09 14.96 -20.44
CA GLY A 171 22.12 14.62 -19.42
C GLY A 171 21.05 13.65 -19.89
N TRP A 172 19.95 13.55 -19.13
CA TRP A 172 18.86 12.60 -19.37
C TRP A 172 17.53 13.28 -19.70
N THR A 173 17.15 14.31 -18.92
CA THR A 173 15.92 15.07 -19.14
C THR A 173 16.04 16.52 -18.66
N VAL A 174 15.38 17.44 -19.35
CA VAL A 174 15.30 18.86 -19.03
C VAL A 174 13.98 19.46 -19.50
N VAL A 175 13.35 20.24 -18.64
CA VAL A 175 12.32 21.21 -19.03
C VAL A 175 13.01 22.55 -19.21
N VAL A 176 13.05 23.05 -20.44
CA VAL A 176 13.58 24.39 -20.70
C VAL A 176 12.46 25.38 -20.51
N ASP A 177 12.57 26.12 -19.40
CA ASP A 177 11.47 26.86 -18.83
C ASP A 177 11.62 28.39 -19.00
N HIS A 178 12.10 28.84 -20.17
CA HIS A 178 12.19 30.27 -20.53
C HIS A 178 12.13 30.53 -22.04
N PRO A 179 11.53 31.64 -22.52
CA PRO A 179 11.41 31.95 -23.94
C PRO A 179 12.74 32.31 -24.64
N SER A 180 13.76 32.72 -23.88
CA SER A 180 15.10 33.05 -24.41
C SER A 180 16.18 32.25 -23.69
N PRO A 181 16.36 30.96 -24.00
CA PRO A 181 17.37 30.12 -23.37
C PRO A 181 18.77 30.35 -23.97
N ALA A 182 19.79 29.91 -23.24
CA ALA A 182 21.17 30.32 -23.50
C ALA A 182 21.83 29.51 -24.62
N CYS A 183 21.70 28.19 -24.59
CA CYS A 183 22.42 27.30 -25.49
C CYS A 183 21.69 27.12 -26.83
N PRO A 184 22.42 26.88 -27.94
CA PRO A 184 21.80 26.57 -29.23
C PRO A 184 20.90 25.33 -29.22
N TRP A 185 21.28 24.27 -28.50
CA TRP A 185 20.45 23.07 -28.34
C TRP A 185 19.13 23.34 -27.59
N GLU A 186 19.03 24.51 -26.94
CA GLU A 186 17.82 24.98 -26.27
C GLU A 186 16.95 25.87 -27.19
N LYS A 187 17.20 25.95 -28.49
CA LYS A 187 16.46 26.88 -29.38
C LYS A 187 15.53 26.14 -30.33
N ASN A 188 14.75 26.92 -31.07
CA ASN A 188 13.89 26.49 -32.17
C ASN A 188 12.61 25.75 -31.76
N GLU A 189 12.18 25.88 -30.50
CA GLU A 189 10.92 25.34 -30.00
C GLU A 189 10.20 26.39 -29.16
N THR A 190 8.87 26.40 -29.20
CA THR A 190 8.06 27.28 -28.37
C THR A 190 8.19 26.85 -26.91
N TYR A 191 8.53 27.78 -26.03
CA TYR A 191 8.58 27.55 -24.59
C TYR A 191 7.19 27.19 -24.01
N PRO A 192 7.10 26.36 -22.96
CA PRO A 192 8.14 25.47 -22.45
C PRO A 192 8.31 24.29 -23.39
N TYR A 193 9.50 23.70 -23.44
CA TYR A 193 9.66 22.43 -24.15
C TYR A 193 10.55 21.50 -23.34
N ILE A 194 10.41 20.21 -23.62
CA ILE A 194 10.88 19.15 -22.74
C ILE A 194 11.79 18.27 -23.57
N LYS A 195 13.08 18.26 -23.26
CA LYS A 195 14.04 17.40 -23.96
C LYS A 195 14.40 16.21 -23.10
N TYR A 196 14.52 15.06 -23.73
CA TYR A 196 14.93 13.84 -23.06
C TYR A 196 15.76 12.95 -23.98
N VAL A 197 16.53 12.05 -23.37
CA VAL A 197 17.29 11.05 -24.11
C VAL A 197 16.41 9.85 -24.44
N ALA A 198 16.25 9.58 -25.74
CA ALA A 198 15.51 8.41 -26.21
C ALA A 198 16.22 7.09 -25.89
N GLY A 199 17.56 7.10 -25.92
CA GLY A 199 18.42 5.95 -25.60
C GLY A 199 18.37 5.51 -24.13
N GLN A 200 19.25 4.57 -23.78
CA GLN A 200 19.28 3.95 -22.43
C GLN A 200 20.19 4.68 -21.43
N LYS A 201 21.03 5.61 -21.88
CA LYS A 201 22.05 6.30 -21.08
C LYS A 201 21.99 7.80 -21.30
N TYR A 202 22.68 8.61 -20.48
CA TYR A 202 22.79 10.04 -20.79
C TYR A 202 23.45 10.25 -22.16
N GLU A 203 23.11 11.35 -22.81
CA GLU A 203 23.65 11.74 -24.11
C GLU A 203 24.01 13.23 -24.09
N ASN A 204 24.89 13.62 -25.00
CA ASN A 204 25.14 15.04 -25.28
C ASN A 204 23.85 15.69 -25.79
N TRP A 205 23.52 16.91 -25.32
CA TRP A 205 22.28 17.59 -25.70
C TRP A 205 22.16 17.95 -27.19
N ASN A 206 23.27 17.90 -27.94
CA ASN A 206 23.31 18.10 -29.39
C ASN A 206 23.20 16.77 -30.18
N SER A 207 23.09 15.63 -29.49
CA SER A 207 22.96 14.31 -30.11
C SER A 207 21.63 14.15 -30.83
N TYR A 208 21.62 13.39 -31.93
CA TYR A 208 20.40 13.01 -32.65
C TYR A 208 19.45 12.12 -31.82
N ARG A 209 19.92 11.62 -30.67
CA ARG A 209 19.14 10.80 -29.74
C ARG A 209 18.35 11.62 -28.71
N ILE A 210 18.48 12.93 -28.75
CA ILE A 210 17.64 13.84 -27.98
C ILE A 210 16.31 14.01 -28.72
N ARG A 211 15.23 13.77 -28.01
CA ARG A 211 13.85 14.00 -28.49
C ARG A 211 13.17 15.06 -27.65
N SER A 212 12.13 15.65 -28.22
CA SER A 212 11.22 16.53 -27.49
C SER A 212 9.97 15.75 -27.09
N ALA A 213 9.52 15.94 -25.84
CA ALA A 213 8.32 15.34 -25.28
C ALA A 213 7.16 16.35 -25.27
N ASP A 214 5.94 15.85 -25.44
CA ASP A 214 4.69 16.64 -25.40
C ASP A 214 4.36 17.10 -23.98
N ALA A 215 4.69 16.28 -22.98
CA ALA A 215 4.45 16.61 -21.58
C ALA A 215 5.37 15.87 -20.60
N ILE A 216 5.55 16.46 -19.42
CA ILE A 216 5.90 15.72 -18.21
C ILE A 216 4.62 15.40 -17.43
N VAL A 217 4.60 14.27 -16.75
CA VAL A 217 3.52 13.89 -15.84
C VAL A 217 4.09 13.46 -14.50
N VAL A 218 3.40 13.83 -13.42
CA VAL A 218 3.71 13.43 -12.05
C VAL A 218 2.50 12.75 -11.47
N PHE A 219 2.67 11.49 -11.09
CA PHE A 219 1.66 10.71 -10.38
C PHE A 219 2.10 10.44 -8.95
N LEU A 220 1.14 10.46 -8.04
CA LEU A 220 1.33 10.11 -6.65
C LEU A 220 0.65 8.77 -6.41
N ASN A 221 1.43 7.85 -5.88
CA ASN A 221 0.90 6.64 -5.30
C ASN A 221 0.99 6.81 -3.79
N TYR A 222 -0.16 6.86 -3.16
CA TYR A 222 -0.24 6.99 -1.71
C TYR A 222 0.02 5.63 -1.08
N TYR A 223 0.44 5.63 0.19
CA TYR A 223 0.03 4.49 1.00
C TYR A 223 -1.51 4.46 0.92
N PRO A 224 -2.15 3.29 1.00
CA PRO A 224 -3.59 3.28 1.24
C PRO A 224 -3.89 4.24 2.40
N GLY A 225 -5.10 4.80 2.47
CA GLY A 225 -5.53 5.39 3.73
C GLY A 225 -5.18 4.44 4.88
N GLU A 226 -4.84 4.99 6.05
CA GLU A 226 -4.78 4.19 7.27
C GLU A 226 -6.02 3.28 7.24
N PRO A 227 -5.87 1.94 7.23
CA PRO A 227 -7.00 1.03 7.28
C PRO A 227 -7.90 1.50 8.41
N GLU A 228 -9.23 1.51 8.20
CA GLU A 228 -10.14 1.92 9.28
C GLU A 228 -9.72 1.22 10.57
N GLU A 229 -9.26 1.99 11.55
CA GLU A 229 -8.60 1.40 12.70
C GLU A 229 -9.55 0.50 13.49
N TYR A 230 -10.85 0.82 13.43
CA TYR A 230 -11.92 0.06 14.05
C TYR A 230 -12.96 -0.36 13.00
N HIS A 231 -13.43 -1.59 13.11
CA HIS A 231 -14.36 -2.22 12.18
C HIS A 231 -15.66 -2.65 12.87
N ASP A 232 -16.74 -2.66 12.10
CA ASP A 232 -18.03 -3.23 12.49
C ASP A 232 -18.16 -4.64 11.90
N LEU A 233 -17.49 -5.60 12.53
CA LEU A 233 -17.38 -6.98 12.03
C LEU A 233 -18.72 -7.73 11.98
N PHE A 234 -19.71 -7.27 12.75
CA PHE A 234 -20.98 -7.95 12.93
C PHE A 234 -22.18 -7.14 12.42
N HIS A 235 -21.92 -6.10 11.62
CA HIS A 235 -22.94 -5.23 11.03
C HIS A 235 -23.93 -4.65 12.06
N THR A 236 -23.41 -4.28 13.23
CA THR A 236 -24.17 -3.72 14.36
C THR A 236 -24.30 -2.20 14.29
N GLY A 237 -23.66 -1.56 13.31
CA GLY A 237 -23.46 -0.12 13.20
C GLY A 237 -22.34 0.43 14.09
N LYS A 238 -21.59 -0.42 14.80
CA LYS A 238 -20.55 0.00 15.76
C LYS A 238 -19.17 -0.47 15.32
N LYS A 239 -18.30 0.49 14.98
CA LYS A 239 -16.89 0.26 14.71
C LYS A 239 -16.11 0.16 16.03
N GLU A 240 -16.06 -1.04 16.60
CA GLU A 240 -15.47 -1.26 17.93
C GLU A 240 -14.38 -2.33 17.97
N TRP A 241 -14.08 -2.97 16.82
CA TRP A 241 -13.08 -4.02 16.71
C TRP A 241 -11.85 -3.56 15.93
N ARG A 242 -10.71 -3.47 16.61
CA ARG A 242 -9.43 -3.10 16.02
C ARG A 242 -8.66 -4.33 15.56
N LEU A 243 -8.28 -4.42 14.29
CA LEU A 243 -7.45 -5.53 13.79
C LEU A 243 -6.05 -5.43 14.40
N ALA A 244 -5.66 -6.42 15.20
CA ALA A 244 -4.35 -6.47 15.84
C ALA A 244 -3.36 -7.38 15.11
N PHE A 245 -3.85 -8.45 14.48
CA PHE A 245 -3.00 -9.37 13.75
C PHE A 245 -3.77 -10.15 12.68
N ARG A 246 -3.09 -10.46 11.56
CA ARG A 246 -3.52 -11.44 10.55
C ARG A 246 -2.37 -12.40 10.27
N GLY A 247 -2.56 -13.66 10.65
CA GLY A 247 -1.69 -14.76 10.26
C GLY A 247 -2.20 -15.36 8.97
N THR A 248 -1.39 -15.37 7.92
CA THR A 248 -1.80 -15.74 6.55
C THR A 248 -1.10 -17.03 6.15
N ALA A 249 -1.85 -18.02 5.67
CA ALA A 249 -1.27 -19.29 5.26
C ALA A 249 -0.39 -19.13 4.03
N LYS A 250 0.61 -20.02 3.90
CA LYS A 250 1.43 -20.19 2.69
C LYS A 250 2.20 -18.93 2.22
N VAL A 251 2.53 -18.01 3.12
CA VAL A 251 3.31 -16.79 2.80
C VAL A 251 4.84 -16.97 2.90
N GLY A 252 5.29 -18.16 3.31
CA GLY A 252 6.71 -18.51 3.44
C GLY A 252 7.41 -17.86 4.64
N GLN A 253 6.64 -17.40 5.63
CA GLN A 253 7.15 -16.78 6.86
C GLN A 253 6.43 -17.39 8.08
N PRO A 254 7.12 -17.55 9.22
CA PRO A 254 6.51 -18.11 10.42
C PRO A 254 5.61 -17.07 11.12
N VAL A 255 4.43 -17.50 11.55
CA VAL A 255 3.41 -16.73 12.28
C VAL A 255 3.90 -16.33 13.67
N TYR A 256 4.51 -17.24 14.44
CA TYR A 256 4.81 -16.98 15.84
C TYR A 256 5.73 -15.76 16.04
N PRO A 257 6.92 -15.68 15.41
CA PRO A 257 7.77 -14.51 15.58
C PRO A 257 7.15 -13.28 14.88
N ALA A 258 6.39 -13.45 13.81
CA ALA A 258 5.61 -12.36 13.21
C ALA A 258 4.54 -11.80 14.15
N TYR A 259 3.98 -12.60 15.05
CA TYR A 259 3.06 -12.16 16.09
C TYR A 259 3.80 -11.55 17.29
N GLU A 260 4.85 -12.23 17.74
CA GLU A 260 5.60 -11.89 18.95
C GLU A 260 6.24 -10.50 18.81
N ASP A 261 7.05 -10.30 17.77
CA ASP A 261 7.86 -9.09 17.61
C ASP A 261 7.79 -8.46 16.19
N GLY A 262 7.06 -9.09 15.27
CA GLY A 262 6.94 -8.61 13.88
C GLY A 262 8.01 -9.15 12.94
N THR A 263 8.89 -10.04 13.40
CA THR A 263 9.88 -10.70 12.55
C THR A 263 9.21 -11.45 11.40
N GLY A 264 9.71 -11.27 10.18
CA GLY A 264 9.14 -11.91 8.98
C GLY A 264 7.93 -11.19 8.39
N VAL A 265 7.39 -10.16 9.07
CA VAL A 265 6.39 -9.25 8.47
C VAL A 265 7.10 -8.37 7.43
N LYS A 266 6.64 -8.41 6.17
CA LYS A 266 7.21 -7.57 5.11
C LYS A 266 6.89 -6.10 5.36
N TYR A 267 7.90 -5.23 5.33
CA TYR A 267 7.75 -3.78 5.53
C TYR A 267 6.81 -3.14 4.48
N TYR A 268 6.87 -3.65 3.24
CA TYR A 268 5.93 -3.34 2.16
C TYR A 268 4.83 -4.41 2.13
N MET A 269 3.94 -4.36 3.12
CA MET A 269 2.78 -5.26 3.16
C MET A 269 1.70 -4.80 2.18
N GLU A 270 1.01 -5.76 1.55
CA GLU A 270 -0.19 -5.48 0.76
C GLU A 270 -1.30 -4.94 1.66
N ASP A 271 -1.97 -3.88 1.23
CA ASP A 271 -3.01 -3.20 2.00
C ASP A 271 -4.14 -4.14 2.38
N ALA A 272 -4.43 -5.09 1.48
CA ALA A 272 -5.32 -6.22 1.68
C ALA A 272 -5.08 -6.96 3.01
N CYS A 273 -3.83 -7.08 3.47
CA CYS A 273 -3.47 -7.72 4.73
C CYS A 273 -4.00 -6.99 5.97
N LYS A 274 -4.30 -5.68 5.85
CA LYS A 274 -4.78 -4.83 6.93
C LYS A 274 -6.30 -4.62 6.92
N THR A 275 -7.01 -5.15 5.92
CA THR A 275 -8.45 -4.95 5.78
C THR A 275 -9.26 -6.14 6.31
N VAL A 276 -10.57 -5.92 6.47
CA VAL A 276 -11.55 -6.98 6.74
C VAL A 276 -12.16 -7.59 5.47
N ASN A 277 -11.73 -7.15 4.29
CA ASN A 277 -12.10 -7.80 3.03
C ASN A 277 -11.11 -8.93 2.74
N PHE A 278 -11.42 -10.12 3.25
CA PHE A 278 -10.52 -11.26 3.16
C PHE A 278 -10.50 -11.96 1.79
N HIS A 279 -11.32 -11.52 0.84
CA HIS A 279 -11.22 -11.93 -0.56
C HIS A 279 -10.01 -11.29 -1.28
N LEU A 280 -9.45 -10.20 -0.72
CA LEU A 280 -8.25 -9.59 -1.26
C LEU A 280 -7.01 -10.45 -0.96
N PRO A 281 -6.13 -10.67 -1.96
CA PRO A 281 -4.90 -11.43 -1.77
C PRO A 281 -4.00 -10.75 -0.73
N CYS A 282 -3.38 -11.54 0.14
CA CYS A 282 -2.44 -11.05 1.13
C CYS A 282 -1.20 -11.96 1.14
N THR A 283 -0.04 -11.42 0.77
CA THR A 283 1.22 -12.19 0.63
C THR A 283 2.19 -12.04 1.81
N SER A 284 1.68 -11.60 2.96
CA SER A 284 2.43 -11.43 4.21
C SER A 284 1.54 -11.70 5.43
N HIS A 285 2.14 -11.75 6.62
CA HIS A 285 1.41 -11.49 7.86
C HIS A 285 1.16 -9.98 8.02
N TYR A 286 0.19 -9.63 8.85
CA TYR A 286 0.02 -8.27 9.36
C TYR A 286 0.10 -8.27 10.88
N ARG A 287 0.86 -7.31 11.43
CA ARG A 287 0.97 -7.06 12.86
C ARG A 287 0.71 -5.59 13.13
N ASN A 288 -0.27 -5.29 13.98
CA ASN A 288 -0.47 -3.94 14.50
C ASN A 288 0.45 -3.72 15.70
N ASN A 289 1.58 -3.05 15.45
CA ASN A 289 2.58 -2.84 16.49
C ASN A 289 2.07 -1.99 17.65
N ASP A 290 1.23 -0.99 17.38
CA ASP A 290 0.66 -0.17 18.45
C ASP A 290 -0.27 -1.01 19.34
N ALA A 291 -1.20 -1.75 18.73
CA ALA A 291 -2.17 -2.55 19.47
C ALA A 291 -1.51 -3.63 20.34
N LEU A 292 -0.51 -4.35 19.80
CA LEU A 292 0.13 -5.47 20.51
C LEU A 292 1.22 -5.01 21.49
N ASN A 293 2.01 -3.99 21.17
CA ASN A 293 3.07 -3.50 22.07
C ASN A 293 2.50 -2.66 23.22
N HIS A 294 1.31 -2.07 23.04
CA HIS A 294 0.60 -1.31 24.07
C HIS A 294 -0.67 -2.02 24.54
N TRP A 295 -0.55 -3.32 24.88
CA TRP A 295 -1.67 -4.16 25.33
C TRP A 295 -2.26 -3.69 26.67
N LYS A 296 -3.27 -2.82 26.61
CA LYS A 296 -3.98 -2.27 27.78
C LYS A 296 -5.42 -1.91 27.46
N ASN A 297 -6.28 -1.89 28.47
CA ASN A 297 -7.70 -1.49 28.37
C ASN A 297 -8.53 -2.33 27.38
N ILE A 298 -8.16 -3.59 27.18
CA ILE A 298 -8.88 -4.51 26.29
C ILE A 298 -9.99 -5.18 27.11
N ASP A 299 -11.21 -5.09 26.60
CA ASP A 299 -12.41 -5.75 27.13
C ASP A 299 -12.46 -7.20 26.62
N GLN A 300 -12.41 -7.35 25.30
CA GLN A 300 -12.52 -8.65 24.62
C GLN A 300 -11.50 -8.79 23.49
N VAL A 301 -11.06 -10.02 23.27
CA VAL A 301 -10.29 -10.42 22.09
C VAL A 301 -11.13 -11.38 21.26
N LEU A 302 -11.28 -11.09 19.98
CA LEU A 302 -11.89 -11.98 19.00
C LEU A 302 -10.79 -12.65 18.20
N PHE A 303 -10.76 -13.97 18.22
CA PHE A 303 -9.97 -14.80 17.32
C PHE A 303 -10.88 -15.36 16.22
N GLY A 304 -10.57 -15.09 14.96
CA GLY A 304 -11.35 -15.51 13.80
C GLY A 304 -10.54 -16.36 12.83
N ILE A 305 -11.18 -17.35 12.18
CA ILE A 305 -10.58 -18.16 11.11
C ILE A 305 -11.21 -17.76 9.78
N ILE A 306 -10.37 -17.51 8.79
CA ILE A 306 -10.77 -17.12 7.43
C ILE A 306 -10.64 -18.31 6.50
N TYR A 307 -11.73 -18.66 5.82
CA TYR A 307 -11.76 -19.71 4.80
C TYR A 307 -12.59 -19.26 3.60
N LYS A 308 -11.97 -19.28 2.41
CA LYS A 308 -12.53 -18.78 1.15
C LYS A 308 -13.02 -17.33 1.26
N GLY A 309 -12.20 -16.49 1.91
CA GLY A 309 -12.49 -15.07 2.10
C GLY A 309 -13.57 -14.74 3.15
N GLU A 310 -14.11 -15.74 3.86
CA GLU A 310 -15.15 -15.56 4.87
C GLU A 310 -14.65 -15.91 6.27
N MET A 311 -15.11 -15.18 7.30
CA MET A 311 -14.83 -15.52 8.70
C MET A 311 -15.74 -16.67 9.16
N VAL A 312 -15.24 -17.90 9.12
CA VAL A 312 -16.05 -19.12 9.32
C VAL A 312 -16.05 -19.68 10.74
N LYS A 313 -15.06 -19.31 11.56
CA LYS A 313 -14.98 -19.70 12.97
C LYS A 313 -14.58 -18.50 13.81
N THR A 314 -15.14 -18.42 15.01
CA THR A 314 -14.87 -17.35 15.97
C THR A 314 -14.73 -17.90 17.38
N ILE A 315 -13.80 -17.33 18.14
CA ILE A 315 -13.64 -17.55 19.58
C ILE A 315 -13.50 -16.18 20.24
N PHE A 316 -14.23 -15.95 21.31
CA PHE A 316 -14.15 -14.74 22.12
C PHE A 316 -13.42 -15.06 23.42
N PHE A 317 -12.47 -14.21 23.75
CA PHE A 317 -11.71 -14.26 24.97
C PHE A 317 -11.86 -12.97 25.77
N LYS A 318 -11.68 -13.08 27.07
CA LYS A 318 -11.56 -11.95 27.99
C LYS A 318 -10.20 -11.29 27.76
N GLY A 319 -10.19 -9.98 27.53
CA GLY A 319 -8.95 -9.21 27.38
C GLY A 319 -8.40 -8.63 28.68
N GLU A 320 -9.25 -8.46 29.70
CA GLU A 320 -8.83 -7.84 30.95
C GLU A 320 -7.82 -8.71 31.71
N HIS A 321 -6.80 -8.08 32.30
CA HIS A 321 -5.74 -8.75 33.06
C HIS A 321 -4.94 -9.78 32.26
N THR A 322 -4.95 -9.67 30.94
CA THR A 322 -4.12 -10.48 30.04
C THR A 322 -2.95 -9.65 29.51
N THR A 323 -2.01 -10.34 28.88
CA THR A 323 -0.93 -9.83 28.04
C THR A 323 -1.20 -10.26 26.59
N TYR A 324 -0.52 -9.65 25.63
CA TYR A 324 -0.61 -10.08 24.23
C TYR A 324 -0.16 -11.54 24.02
N MET A 325 0.53 -12.18 24.97
CA MET A 325 1.00 -13.57 24.83
C MET A 325 0.15 -14.63 25.53
N ASN A 326 -0.70 -14.26 26.50
CA ASN A 326 -1.47 -15.24 27.30
C ASN A 326 -3.00 -15.13 27.18
N TRP A 327 -3.55 -14.13 26.47
CA TRP A 327 -5.00 -14.01 26.30
C TRP A 327 -5.67 -15.22 25.62
N TYR A 328 -4.91 -16.03 24.88
CA TYR A 328 -5.37 -17.24 24.18
C TYR A 328 -5.21 -18.50 25.04
N GLU A 329 -5.88 -18.53 26.19
CA GLU A 329 -5.80 -19.63 27.17
C GLU A 329 -7.21 -20.02 27.66
N PRO A 330 -7.41 -21.26 28.17
CA PRO A 330 -8.74 -21.75 28.56
C PRO A 330 -9.44 -20.87 29.59
N GLU A 331 -8.69 -20.32 30.54
CA GLU A 331 -9.21 -19.45 31.61
C GLU A 331 -9.73 -18.09 31.13
N HIS A 332 -9.36 -17.69 29.92
CA HIS A 332 -9.85 -16.47 29.29
C HIS A 332 -10.95 -16.71 28.27
N LEU A 333 -11.33 -17.97 28.00
CA LEU A 333 -12.38 -18.30 27.04
C LEU A 333 -13.75 -17.80 27.52
N LEU A 334 -14.39 -16.94 26.73
CA LEU A 334 -15.76 -16.47 26.98
C LEU A 334 -16.77 -17.29 26.17
N LYS A 335 -16.49 -17.48 24.88
CA LYS A 335 -17.40 -18.14 23.94
C LYS A 335 -16.63 -18.73 22.77
N SER A 336 -17.11 -19.84 22.25
CA SER A 336 -16.59 -20.47 21.02
C SER A 336 -17.73 -20.82 20.07
N CYS A 337 -17.42 -20.90 18.78
CA CYS A 337 -18.27 -21.54 17.78
C CYS A 337 -18.14 -23.07 17.76
N TRP A 338 -17.17 -23.64 18.47
CA TRP A 338 -17.09 -25.08 18.73
C TRP A 338 -17.73 -25.41 20.07
N ASP A 339 -18.74 -26.28 20.05
CA ASP A 339 -19.61 -26.58 21.17
C ASP A 339 -18.87 -27.25 22.33
N ASP A 340 -17.87 -28.09 22.00
CA ASP A 340 -17.11 -28.88 22.96
C ASP A 340 -15.81 -28.22 23.41
N LEU A 341 -15.42 -27.08 22.80
CA LEU A 341 -14.20 -26.38 23.19
C LEU A 341 -14.21 -25.95 24.67
N PRO A 342 -15.31 -25.38 25.23
CA PRO A 342 -15.30 -25.00 26.65
C PRO A 342 -15.21 -26.17 27.63
N MET A 343 -15.58 -27.39 27.20
CA MET A 343 -15.70 -28.55 28.11
C MET A 343 -14.39 -29.31 28.31
N GLY A 344 -13.43 -29.18 27.38
CA GLY A 344 -12.16 -29.88 27.45
C GLY A 344 -12.29 -31.42 27.36
N PRO A 345 -11.18 -32.17 27.49
CA PRO A 345 -9.86 -31.74 27.93
C PRO A 345 -9.07 -30.96 26.87
N HIS A 346 -8.09 -30.15 27.32
CA HIS A 346 -7.14 -29.46 26.45
C HIS A 346 -5.72 -29.91 26.77
N LYS A 347 -5.06 -30.58 25.84
CA LYS A 347 -3.63 -30.92 25.95
C LYS A 347 -2.74 -29.72 25.64
N PHE A 348 -3.15 -28.92 24.66
CA PHE A 348 -2.58 -27.61 24.36
C PHE A 348 -3.71 -26.62 24.16
N PHE A 349 -3.52 -25.40 24.67
CA PHE A 349 -4.38 -24.25 24.39
C PHE A 349 -3.56 -22.99 24.69
N SER A 350 -2.67 -22.62 23.76
CA SER A 350 -1.83 -21.42 23.89
C SER A 350 -1.26 -20.95 22.55
N ILE A 351 -0.81 -19.68 22.51
CA ILE A 351 -0.10 -19.10 21.36
C ILE A 351 1.21 -19.84 21.09
N ALA A 352 1.98 -20.11 22.15
CA ALA A 352 3.26 -20.80 22.03
C ALA A 352 3.11 -22.26 21.57
N GLY A 353 2.03 -22.93 21.96
CA GLY A 353 1.70 -24.30 21.60
C GLY A 353 2.82 -25.30 21.87
N ASP A 354 3.07 -26.22 20.94
CA ASP A 354 4.19 -27.16 21.01
C ASP A 354 5.45 -26.53 20.39
N LYS A 355 6.32 -25.98 21.25
CA LYS A 355 7.56 -25.32 20.84
C LYS A 355 8.52 -26.25 20.11
N LYS A 356 8.52 -27.56 20.42
CA LYS A 356 9.47 -28.52 19.83
C LYS A 356 9.10 -28.84 18.39
N LEU A 357 7.79 -28.91 18.12
CA LEU A 357 7.24 -29.24 16.81
C LEU A 357 6.72 -28.01 16.06
N LEU A 358 6.96 -26.81 16.58
CA LEU A 358 6.58 -25.52 15.99
C LEU A 358 5.10 -25.45 15.63
N ARG A 359 4.25 -26.05 16.48
CA ARG A 359 2.79 -25.95 16.38
C ARG A 359 2.32 -24.80 17.26
N ARG A 360 1.92 -23.72 16.62
CA ARG A 360 1.60 -22.42 17.23
C ARG A 360 0.09 -22.21 17.20
N PHE A 361 -0.40 -21.25 17.99
CA PHE A 361 -1.83 -20.98 18.14
C PHE A 361 -2.63 -22.29 18.19
N PHE A 362 -2.25 -23.13 19.17
CA PHE A 362 -2.54 -24.55 19.13
C PHE A 362 -3.58 -24.90 20.18
N ILE A 363 -4.75 -25.34 19.72
CA ILE A 363 -5.82 -25.86 20.57
C ILE A 363 -6.02 -27.34 20.23
N GLN A 364 -5.50 -28.20 21.10
CA GLN A 364 -5.44 -29.64 20.91
C GLN A 364 -6.14 -30.35 22.07
N ARG A 365 -7.00 -31.32 21.75
CA ARG A 365 -7.66 -32.16 22.76
C ARG A 365 -6.73 -33.25 23.27
N ASN A 366 -6.17 -34.03 22.36
CA ASN A 366 -5.30 -35.16 22.68
C ASN A 366 -4.13 -35.25 21.69
N TYR A 367 -3.01 -35.79 22.16
CA TYR A 367 -1.73 -35.74 21.44
C TYR A 367 -0.96 -37.05 21.57
N ASP A 368 -1.56 -38.10 21.01
CA ASP A 368 -1.18 -39.50 21.22
C ASP A 368 -0.61 -40.15 19.94
N GLY A 369 -0.07 -39.32 19.05
CA GLY A 369 0.50 -39.70 17.76
C GLY A 369 -0.39 -39.31 16.59
N CYS A 370 0.22 -39.08 15.42
CA CYS A 370 -0.40 -38.40 14.28
C CYS A 370 -1.79 -38.91 13.87
N SER A 371 -2.03 -40.23 13.94
CA SER A 371 -3.31 -40.85 13.57
C SER A 371 -4.42 -40.65 14.60
N LYS A 372 -4.07 -40.30 15.84
CA LYS A 372 -4.96 -40.06 16.97
C LYS A 372 -5.09 -38.59 17.34
N ASP A 373 -4.12 -37.76 16.93
CA ASP A 373 -4.14 -36.32 17.18
C ASP A 373 -5.48 -35.70 16.75
N ALA A 374 -6.18 -35.10 17.71
CA ALA A 374 -7.42 -34.37 17.46
C ALA A 374 -7.42 -33.04 18.21
N GLY A 375 -7.98 -32.03 17.56
CA GLY A 375 -8.00 -30.67 18.07
C GLY A 375 -9.01 -29.79 17.33
N TRP A 376 -8.95 -28.51 17.65
CA TRP A 376 -9.82 -27.49 17.07
C TRP A 376 -9.07 -26.61 16.08
N MET A 377 -7.80 -26.31 16.38
CA MET A 377 -6.94 -25.52 15.50
C MET A 377 -5.46 -25.77 15.74
N VAL A 378 -4.67 -25.67 14.67
CA VAL A 378 -3.21 -25.65 14.72
C VAL A 378 -2.62 -24.78 13.61
N VAL A 379 -1.61 -23.99 13.95
CA VAL A 379 -0.71 -23.34 12.99
C VAL A 379 0.58 -24.14 12.94
N SER A 380 0.84 -24.80 11.82
CA SER A 380 2.11 -25.48 11.56
C SER A 380 3.08 -24.47 10.95
N ASP A 381 4.04 -24.03 11.75
CA ASP A 381 4.73 -22.76 11.50
C ASP A 381 5.96 -22.90 10.60
N GLN A 382 6.60 -24.08 10.57
CA GLN A 382 7.72 -24.40 9.67
C GLN A 382 7.81 -25.92 9.42
N PRO A 383 8.29 -26.35 8.24
CA PRO A 383 8.73 -27.73 8.02
C PRO A 383 10.13 -27.99 8.62
N PRO A 384 10.54 -29.25 8.82
CA PRO A 384 9.76 -30.47 8.63
C PRO A 384 8.88 -30.80 9.83
N THR A 385 7.68 -31.30 9.56
CA THR A 385 6.72 -31.72 10.58
C THR A 385 6.63 -33.25 10.61
N PRO A 386 6.52 -33.88 11.79
CA PRO A 386 6.57 -35.33 11.93
C PRO A 386 5.29 -36.03 11.42
N CYS A 387 4.20 -35.28 11.21
CA CYS A 387 2.90 -35.84 10.89
C CYS A 387 2.51 -35.63 9.42
N PRO A 388 1.97 -36.67 8.74
CA PRO A 388 1.51 -36.56 7.35
C PRO A 388 0.48 -35.45 7.12
N TRP A 389 -0.41 -35.21 8.10
CA TRP A 389 -1.44 -34.17 8.01
C TRP A 389 -0.90 -32.73 8.04
N GLU A 390 0.40 -32.56 8.36
CA GLU A 390 1.12 -31.27 8.35
C GLU A 390 2.09 -31.14 7.17
N THR A 391 2.19 -32.15 6.31
CA THR A 391 3.21 -32.16 5.25
C THR A 391 2.85 -31.15 4.15
N THR A 392 3.72 -30.16 3.95
CA THR A 392 3.58 -29.10 2.93
C THR A 392 4.94 -28.68 2.40
N THR A 393 4.95 -28.10 1.19
CA THR A 393 6.10 -27.40 0.63
C THR A 393 6.11 -25.90 0.95
N ILE A 394 4.99 -25.34 1.43
CA ILE A 394 4.84 -23.92 1.75
C ILE A 394 4.15 -23.75 3.11
N PHE A 395 4.77 -23.00 4.01
CA PHE A 395 4.31 -22.70 5.37
C PHE A 395 3.91 -21.21 5.50
N PRO A 396 3.16 -20.81 6.54
CA PRO A 396 2.54 -21.66 7.55
C PRO A 396 1.29 -22.34 7.00
N ILE A 397 0.92 -23.49 7.56
CA ILE A 397 -0.42 -24.07 7.34
C ILE A 397 -1.27 -23.76 8.57
N ILE A 398 -2.50 -23.33 8.33
CA ILE A 398 -3.48 -23.09 9.37
C ILE A 398 -4.57 -24.15 9.19
N LYS A 399 -4.63 -25.13 10.08
CA LYS A 399 -5.63 -26.21 10.02
C LYS A 399 -6.65 -26.07 11.14
N PHE A 400 -7.92 -26.34 10.84
CA PHE A 400 -9.00 -26.22 11.82
C PHE A 400 -10.08 -27.29 11.64
N ALA A 401 -10.81 -27.56 12.73
CA ALA A 401 -11.97 -28.43 12.73
C ALA A 401 -13.17 -27.75 12.05
N ALA A 402 -13.63 -28.25 10.91
CA ALA A 402 -14.71 -27.63 10.14
C ALA A 402 -16.08 -27.79 10.82
N GLY A 403 -16.30 -28.95 11.45
CA GLY A 403 -17.52 -29.27 12.19
C GLY A 403 -17.71 -28.41 13.46
N PRO A 404 -18.81 -28.62 14.19
CA PRO A 404 -19.10 -27.91 15.44
C PRO A 404 -18.28 -28.40 16.63
N LYS A 405 -17.45 -29.44 16.47
CA LYS A 405 -16.69 -30.10 17.54
C LYS A 405 -15.25 -30.37 17.13
N VAL A 406 -14.46 -30.88 18.06
CA VAL A 406 -13.09 -31.35 17.82
C VAL A 406 -13.02 -32.33 16.65
N GLU A 407 -11.96 -32.27 15.85
CA GLU A 407 -11.73 -33.17 14.71
C GLU A 407 -10.38 -33.87 14.82
N ASN A 408 -10.32 -35.11 14.32
CA ASN A 408 -9.06 -35.82 14.15
C ASN A 408 -8.33 -35.30 12.90
N TRP A 409 -7.06 -34.93 13.03
CA TRP A 409 -6.33 -34.28 11.93
C TRP A 409 -6.06 -35.18 10.72
N SER A 410 -6.02 -36.50 10.92
CA SER A 410 -5.73 -37.48 9.87
C SER A 410 -6.97 -38.04 9.18
N LYS A 411 -8.10 -38.12 9.90
CA LYS A 411 -9.31 -38.84 9.45
C LYS A 411 -10.58 -38.01 9.49
N GLY A 412 -10.58 -36.92 10.25
CA GLY A 412 -11.73 -36.05 10.48
C GLY A 412 -11.92 -35.02 9.37
N GLN A 413 -12.94 -34.19 9.54
CA GLN A 413 -13.26 -33.11 8.62
C GLN A 413 -12.47 -31.84 8.96
N ALA A 414 -11.15 -31.93 8.86
CA ALA A 414 -10.26 -30.79 9.03
C ALA A 414 -10.02 -30.06 7.70
N LEU A 415 -9.98 -28.74 7.72
CA LEU A 415 -9.72 -27.90 6.55
C LEU A 415 -8.50 -27.00 6.77
N ASP A 416 -7.89 -26.58 5.67
CA ASP A 416 -6.84 -25.56 5.66
C ASP A 416 -7.48 -24.18 5.46
N ALA A 417 -7.24 -23.27 6.38
CA ALA A 417 -7.68 -21.88 6.33
C ALA A 417 -6.74 -21.01 5.47
N ASP A 418 -7.27 -19.91 4.95
CA ASP A 418 -6.49 -18.90 4.23
C ASP A 418 -5.73 -18.00 5.21
N ALA A 419 -6.35 -17.71 6.36
CA ALA A 419 -5.77 -16.90 7.41
C ALA A 419 -6.47 -17.15 8.76
N PHE A 420 -5.89 -16.63 9.83
CA PHE A 420 -6.60 -16.30 11.06
C PHE A 420 -6.36 -14.83 11.41
N VAL A 421 -7.28 -14.26 12.18
CA VAL A 421 -7.30 -12.85 12.53
C VAL A 421 -7.54 -12.67 14.01
N ILE A 422 -6.94 -11.63 14.58
CA ILE A 422 -7.11 -11.23 15.97
C ILE A 422 -7.62 -9.80 15.99
N PHE A 423 -8.77 -9.58 16.60
CA PHE A 423 -9.34 -8.26 16.83
C PHE A 423 -9.44 -7.96 18.32
N LEU A 424 -9.22 -6.70 18.67
CA LEU A 424 -9.34 -6.19 20.03
C LEU A 424 -10.54 -5.26 20.12
N LYS A 425 -11.34 -5.47 21.16
CA LYS A 425 -12.37 -4.53 21.60
C LYS A 425 -11.91 -3.90 22.92
N TYR A 426 -11.86 -2.58 22.95
CA TYR A 426 -11.41 -1.83 24.12
C TYR A 426 -12.58 -1.47 25.04
N LYS A 427 -12.29 -1.32 26.33
CA LYS A 427 -13.26 -0.79 27.29
C LYS A 427 -13.69 0.61 26.84
N LYS A 428 -14.99 0.87 26.90
CA LYS A 428 -15.50 2.24 26.78
C LYS A 428 -15.09 2.99 28.05
N LEU A 429 -14.37 4.10 27.86
CA LEU A 429 -14.05 5.03 28.94
C LEU A 429 -15.31 5.76 29.40
#